data_AF-A0A7C2FSE6-F1
#
_entry.id   AF-A0A7C2FSE6-F1
#
_cell.length_a   1.000
_cell.length_b   1.000
_cell.length_c   1.000
_cell.angle_alpha   90.00
_cell.angle_beta   90.00
_cell.angle_gamma   90.00
#
_symmetry.space_group_name_H-M   'P 1'
#
loop_
_entity.id
_entity.type
_entity.pdbx_description
1 polymer ?
#
loop_
_entity_poly.entity_id
_entity_poly.type
_entity_poly.pdbx_seq_one_letter_code
_entity_poly.pdbx_strand_id
1 'polypeptide(L)'
;ERGNCVIVGHAAQVILRDRPDTVRVLVTGSPKFRARRIMAGMGVDEKEALKIIERTDTERLDYFRRFYDTGWLTPSTYDLCISTDRISPGQAADIIVQFASLPRSSSS
;
A
#
# COMPACT_ATOMS: atom_id res chain seq x y z
N GLU A 1 0.33 -14.04 -22.96
CA GLU A 1 -0.46 -13.61 -21.78
C GLU A 1 0.32 -14.01 -20.53
N ARG A 2 0.59 -13.08 -19.60
CA ARG A 2 1.07 -13.44 -18.26
C ARG A 2 -0.11 -13.25 -17.32
N GLY A 3 -0.45 -14.31 -16.58
CA GLY A 3 -1.66 -14.40 -15.76
C GLY A 3 -1.66 -13.51 -14.51
N ASN A 4 -2.39 -13.94 -13.48
CA ASN A 4 -2.53 -13.25 -12.20
C ASN A 4 -1.18 -12.81 -11.64
N CYS A 5 -1.05 -11.54 -11.27
CA CYS A 5 0.17 -10.96 -10.71
C CYS A 5 -0.13 -10.00 -9.56
N VAL A 6 0.89 -9.73 -8.75
CA VAL A 6 0.88 -8.67 -7.73
C VAL A 6 1.81 -7.56 -8.18
N ILE A 7 1.29 -6.34 -8.26
CA ILE A 7 2.04 -5.13 -8.62
C ILE A 7 2.24 -4.30 -7.37
N VAL A 8 3.49 -3.98 -7.04
CA VAL A 8 3.85 -3.18 -5.86
C VAL A 8 4.36 -1.81 -6.32
N GLY A 9 3.71 -0.74 -5.86
CA GLY A 9 4.13 0.64 -6.17
C GLY A 9 3.69 1.15 -7.55
N HIS A 10 4.52 1.99 -8.17
CA HIS A 10 4.33 2.54 -9.53
C HIS A 10 2.98 3.22 -9.81
N ALA A 11 2.35 3.82 -8.79
CA ALA A 11 1.02 4.38 -8.90
C ALA A 11 -0.04 3.42 -9.48
N ALA A 12 0.15 2.10 -9.29
CA ALA A 12 -0.75 1.09 -9.81
C ALA A 12 -2.21 1.31 -9.39
N GLN A 13 -2.45 1.86 -8.19
CA GLN A 13 -3.80 2.17 -7.73
C GLN A 13 -4.50 3.28 -8.53
N VAL A 14 -3.72 4.17 -9.16
CA VAL A 14 -4.23 5.22 -10.05
C VAL A 14 -4.29 4.72 -11.48
N ILE A 15 -3.24 4.05 -11.95
CA ILE A 15 -3.14 3.54 -13.34
C ILE A 15 -4.19 2.48 -13.62
N LEU A 16 -4.49 1.62 -12.64
CA LEU A 16 -5.42 0.50 -12.79
C LEU A 16 -6.81 0.81 -12.21
N ARG A 17 -7.12 2.07 -11.90
CA ARG A 17 -8.37 2.47 -11.22
C ARG A 17 -9.65 2.06 -11.96
N ASP A 18 -9.59 2.01 -13.29
CA ASP A 18 -10.72 1.70 -14.17
C ASP A 18 -10.78 0.21 -14.54
N ARG A 19 -9.89 -0.62 -13.99
CA ARG A 19 -9.87 -2.05 -14.24
C ARG A 19 -10.76 -2.79 -13.25
N PRO A 20 -11.87 -3.40 -13.70
CA PRO A 20 -12.76 -4.16 -12.82
C PRO A 20 -12.09 -5.43 -12.29
N ASP A 21 -11.00 -5.88 -12.92
CA ASP A 21 -10.29 -7.09 -12.53
C ASP A 21 -9.17 -6.89 -11.50
N THR A 22 -9.02 -5.67 -10.98
CA THR A 22 -7.95 -5.30 -10.05
C THR A 22 -8.49 -5.03 -8.65
N VAL A 23 -7.72 -5.42 -7.63
CA VAL A 23 -7.94 -5.02 -6.24
C VAL A 23 -6.77 -4.16 -5.81
N ARG A 24 -7.06 -2.94 -5.38
CA ARG A 24 -6.06 -1.94 -4.99
C ARG A 24 -5.98 -1.90 -3.47
N VAL A 25 -4.83 -2.28 -2.93
CA VAL A 25 -4.62 -2.38 -1.48
C VAL A 25 -3.57 -1.38 -1.01
N LEU A 26 -3.91 -0.60 0.01
CA LEU A 26 -2.95 0.19 0.78
C LEU A 26 -2.57 -0.55 2.05
N VAL A 27 -1.32 -1.01 2.16
CA VAL A 27 -0.76 -1.55 3.41
C VAL A 27 -0.06 -0.41 4.15
N THR A 28 -0.46 -0.15 5.38
CA THR A 28 0.03 0.99 6.18
C THR A 28 0.37 0.58 7.62
N GLY A 29 0.86 1.54 8.40
CA GLY A 29 1.15 1.41 9.83
C GLY A 29 1.69 2.72 10.41
N SER A 30 1.66 2.87 11.73
CA SER A 30 2.22 4.03 12.41
C SER A 30 3.74 4.12 12.18
N PRO A 31 4.33 5.33 12.23
CA PRO A 31 5.77 5.52 12.08
C PRO A 31 6.59 4.60 12.99
N LYS A 32 6.14 4.39 14.23
CA LYS A 32 6.78 3.50 15.21
C LYS A 32 6.87 2.04 14.72
N PHE A 33 5.77 1.47 14.21
CA PHE A 33 5.77 0.09 13.74
C PHE A 33 6.50 -0.06 12.40
N ARG A 34 6.39 0.93 11.52
CA ARG A 34 7.17 0.98 10.28
C ARG A 34 8.67 1.05 10.57
N ALA A 35 9.08 1.87 11.55
CA ALA A 35 10.49 2.03 11.93
C ALA A 35 11.07 0.71 12.44
N ARG A 36 10.35 -0.01 13.31
CA ARG A 36 10.77 -1.34 13.80
C ARG A 36 11.07 -2.33 12.67
N ARG A 37 10.27 -2.32 11.60
CA ARG A 37 10.50 -3.20 10.44
C ARG A 37 11.73 -2.80 9.64
N ILE A 38 11.94 -1.49 9.46
CA ILE A 38 13.13 -0.96 8.79
C ILE A 38 14.38 -1.28 9.60
N MET A 39 14.37 -1.06 10.91
CA MET A 39 15.47 -1.43 11.81
C MET A 39 15.80 -2.92 11.68
N ALA A 40 14.79 -3.79 11.74
CA ALA A 40 14.98 -5.24 11.63
C ALA A 40 15.48 -5.68 10.24
N GLY A 41 15.00 -5.05 9.17
CA GLY A 41 15.35 -5.44 7.79
C GLY A 41 16.64 -4.83 7.27
N MET A 42 17.04 -3.66 7.77
CA MET A 42 18.20 -2.90 7.29
C MET A 42 19.33 -2.76 8.32
N GLY A 43 19.12 -3.18 9.57
CA GLY A 43 20.15 -3.12 10.63
C GLY A 43 20.47 -1.69 11.08
N VAL A 44 19.53 -0.75 10.94
CA VAL A 44 19.69 0.67 11.31
C VAL A 44 19.05 0.98 12.66
N ASP A 45 19.43 2.09 13.28
CA ASP A 45 18.79 2.57 14.51
C ASP A 45 17.41 3.22 14.25
N GLU A 46 16.66 3.51 15.33
CA GLU A 46 15.31 4.09 15.22
C GLU A 46 15.32 5.48 14.57
N LYS A 47 16.35 6.29 14.84
CA LYS A 47 16.47 7.66 14.30
C LYS A 47 16.63 7.61 12.79
N GLU A 48 17.48 6.72 12.30
CA GLU A 48 17.71 6.54 10.86
C GLU A 48 16.49 5.89 10.19
N ALA A 49 15.85 4.92 10.84
CA ALA A 49 14.61 4.33 10.34
C ALA A 49 13.48 5.37 10.17
N LEU A 50 13.31 6.29 11.12
CA LEU A 50 12.33 7.37 11.03
C LEU A 50 12.66 8.36 9.91
N LYS A 51 13.94 8.71 9.70
CA LYS A 51 14.37 9.54 8.56
C LYS A 51 14.08 8.86 7.23
N ILE A 52 14.33 7.55 7.11
CA ILE A 52 14.00 6.78 5.90
C ILE A 52 12.49 6.86 5.63
N ILE A 53 11.66 6.71 6.67
CA ILE A 53 10.20 6.83 6.54
C ILE A 53 9.82 8.22 6.03
N GLU A 54 10.27 9.27 6.70
CA GLU A 54 9.94 10.66 6.35
C GLU A 54 10.37 11.01 4.92
N ARG A 55 11.59 10.64 4.55
CA ARG A 55 12.13 10.84 3.20
C ARG A 55 11.27 10.11 2.17
N THR A 56 11.01 8.82 2.35
CA THR A 56 10.27 8.03 1.36
C THR A 56 8.78 8.39 1.28
N ASP A 57 8.16 8.80 2.39
CA ASP A 57 6.77 9.28 2.40
C ASP A 57 6.65 10.63 1.67
N THR A 58 7.62 11.53 1.86
CA THR A 58 7.70 12.83 1.15
C THR A 58 7.94 12.63 -0.34
N GLU A 59 8.90 11.79 -0.72
CA GLU A 59 9.18 11.44 -2.12
C GLU A 59 7.93 10.88 -2.83
N ARG A 60 7.17 9.99 -2.16
CA ARG A 60 5.90 9.47 -2.70
C ARG A 60 4.86 10.58 -2.82
N LEU A 61 4.71 11.43 -1.81
CA LEU A 61 3.75 12.53 -1.85
C LEU A 61 4.01 13.48 -3.01
N ASP A 62 5.26 13.88 -3.20
CA ASP A 62 5.66 14.80 -4.28
C ASP A 62 5.48 14.16 -5.66
N TYR A 63 5.83 12.89 -5.81
CA TYR A 63 5.57 12.13 -7.04
C TYR A 63 4.07 12.12 -7.38
N PHE A 64 3.21 11.79 -6.40
CA PHE A 64 1.76 11.71 -6.65
C PHE A 64 1.12 13.06 -6.94
N ARG A 65 1.53 14.12 -6.23
CA ARG A 65 1.09 15.49 -6.53
C ARG A 65 1.50 15.93 -7.93
N ARG A 66 2.74 15.63 -8.33
CA ARG A 66 3.28 16.04 -9.63
C ARG A 66 2.59 15.36 -10.81
N PHE A 67 2.23 14.08 -10.68
CA PHE A 67 1.79 13.27 -11.82
C PHE A 67 0.30 12.89 -11.82
N TYR A 68 -0.37 12.92 -10.66
CA TYR A 68 -1.71 12.37 -10.51
C TYR A 68 -2.70 13.29 -9.79
N ASP A 69 -2.30 14.53 -9.48
CA ASP A 69 -3.10 15.57 -8.80
C ASP A 69 -3.84 15.04 -7.55
N THR A 70 -3.22 14.09 -6.85
CA THR A 70 -3.78 13.42 -5.69
C THR A 70 -2.68 13.07 -4.69
N GLY A 71 -3.06 12.77 -3.45
CA GLY A 71 -2.16 12.17 -2.47
C GLY A 71 -2.05 10.66 -2.65
N TRP A 72 -0.87 10.09 -2.44
CA TRP A 72 -0.67 8.63 -2.50
C TRP A 72 -1.42 7.88 -1.40
N LEU A 73 -1.79 8.57 -0.30
CA LEU A 73 -2.56 8.05 0.83
C LEU A 73 -4.06 8.33 0.74
N THR A 74 -4.56 8.85 -0.38
CA THR A 74 -5.99 9.14 -0.55
C THR A 74 -6.80 7.82 -0.48
N PRO A 75 -7.59 7.56 0.58
CA PRO A 75 -8.20 6.25 0.77
C PRO A 75 -9.15 5.83 -0.35
N SER A 76 -9.82 6.79 -0.99
CA SER A 76 -10.73 6.54 -2.13
C SER A 76 -10.01 6.06 -3.40
N THR A 77 -8.68 6.08 -3.44
CA THR A 77 -7.90 5.50 -4.54
C THR A 77 -7.61 4.00 -4.35
N TYR A 78 -8.04 3.42 -3.22
CA TYR A 78 -7.87 2.02 -2.87
C TYR A 78 -9.21 1.37 -2.57
N ASP A 79 -9.29 0.05 -2.75
CA ASP A 79 -10.46 -0.75 -2.41
C ASP A 79 -10.36 -1.27 -0.97
N LEU A 80 -9.13 -1.49 -0.48
CA LEU A 80 -8.84 -1.92 0.89
C LEU A 80 -7.63 -1.17 1.48
N CYS A 81 -7.82 -0.55 2.64
CA CYS A 81 -6.73 0.03 3.43
C CYS A 81 -6.52 -0.79 4.70
N ILE A 82 -5.32 -1.33 4.91
CA ILE A 82 -5.01 -2.22 6.03
C ILE A 82 -3.81 -1.73 6.82
N SER A 83 -4.04 -1.41 8.10
CA SER A 83 -2.97 -1.12 9.05
C SER A 83 -2.41 -2.42 9.64
N THR A 84 -1.09 -2.51 9.73
CA THR A 84 -0.38 -3.67 10.24
C THR A 84 0.20 -3.43 11.64
N ASP A 85 -0.29 -2.42 12.36
CA ASP A 85 0.15 -2.10 13.73
C ASP A 85 -0.23 -3.19 14.74
N ARG A 86 -1.34 -3.90 14.50
CA ARG A 86 -1.90 -4.89 15.43
C ARG A 86 -2.04 -6.29 14.86
N ILE A 87 -1.63 -6.48 13.60
CA ILE A 87 -1.74 -7.75 12.90
C ILE A 87 -0.41 -8.10 12.23
N SER A 88 -0.14 -9.39 12.09
CA SER A 88 1.03 -9.87 11.37
C SER A 88 0.88 -9.68 9.86
N PRO A 89 1.99 -9.72 9.10
CA PRO A 89 1.93 -9.73 7.64
C PRO A 89 1.09 -10.90 7.07
N GLY A 90 1.11 -12.07 7.73
CA GLY A 90 0.29 -13.22 7.33
C GLY A 90 -1.21 -12.95 7.48
N GLN A 91 -1.61 -12.41 8.64
CA GLN A 91 -3.02 -12.01 8.87
C GLN A 91 -3.48 -10.94 7.88
N ALA A 92 -2.60 -9.98 7.53
CA ALA A 92 -2.91 -9.00 6.51
C ALA A 92 -3.10 -9.64 5.13
N ALA A 93 -2.25 -10.61 4.77
CA ALA A 93 -2.38 -11.35 3.52
C ALA A 93 -3.69 -12.15 3.45
N ASP A 94 -4.09 -12.82 4.54
CA ASP A 94 -5.35 -13.56 4.60
C ASP A 94 -6.56 -12.66 4.35
N ILE A 95 -6.58 -11.47 4.97
CA ILE A 95 -7.63 -10.47 4.77
C ILE A 95 -7.67 -10.01 3.31
N ILE A 96 -6.50 -9.76 2.71
CA ILE A 96 -6.40 -9.32 1.30
C ILE A 96 -6.92 -10.42 0.36
N VAL A 97 -6.55 -11.68 0.59
CA VAL A 97 -7.01 -12.82 -0.21
C VAL A 97 -8.53 -12.99 -0.07
N GLN A 98 -9.06 -12.89 1.14
CA GLN A 98 -10.50 -12.98 1.38
C GLN A 98 -11.25 -11.86 0.65
N PHE A 99 -10.77 -10.62 0.75
CA PHE A 99 -11.37 -9.48 0.05
C PHE A 99 -11.32 -9.66 -1.47
N ALA A 100 -10.19 -10.11 -2.01
CA ALA A 100 -10.02 -10.33 -3.45
C ALA A 100 -10.88 -11.48 -4.00
N SER A 101 -11.37 -12.37 -3.13
CA SER A 101 -12.24 -13.49 -3.49
C SER A 101 -13.73 -13.13 -3.44
N LEU A 102 -14.08 -11.92 -2.98
CA LEU A 102 -15.48 -11.50 -2.94
C LEU A 102 -16.07 -11.43 -4.36
N PRO A 103 -17.34 -11.82 -4.54
CA PRO A 103 -18.03 -11.62 -5.80
C PRO A 103 -17.98 -10.14 -6.17
N ARG A 104 -17.51 -9.84 -7.39
CA ARG A 104 -17.57 -8.47 -7.87
C ARG A 104 -19.00 -8.11 -8.14
N SER A 105 -19.46 -7.00 -7.56
CA SER A 105 -20.71 -6.38 -7.94
C SER A 105 -20.65 -6.11 -9.45
N SER A 106 -21.43 -6.83 -10.23
CA SER A 106 -21.66 -6.44 -11.63
C SER A 106 -22.32 -5.07 -11.60
N SER A 107 -21.60 -4.04 -12.03
CA SER A 107 -22.20 -2.76 -12.33
C SER A 107 -23.26 -2.99 -13.40
N SER A 108 -24.53 -2.79 -13.05
CA SER A 108 -25.62 -2.59 -14.01
C SER A 108 -25.36 -1.33 -14.84
#